data_AF-E2NJ02-F1
#
_entry.id   AF-E2NJ02-F1
#
_cell.length_a   1.000
_cell.length_b   1.000
_cell.length_c   1.000
_cell.angle_alpha   90.00
_cell.angle_beta   90.00
_cell.angle_gamma   90.00
#
_symmetry.space_group_name_H-M   'P 1'
#
loop_
_entity.id
_entity.type
_entity.pdbx_description
1 polymer ?
#
loop_
_entity_poly.entity_id
_entity_poly.type
_entity_poly.pdbx_seq_one_letter_code
_entity_poly.pdbx_strand_id
1 'polypeptide(L)' 'MKSILKDTNNSEKLLNMVSDTLILMDKDGVCVDMAVHNVDLWFMNEERLLGKNLLNLLPPVTYSEFYPEFKPFRF' A
#
# COMPACT_ATOMS: atom_id res chain seq x y z
N MET A 1 1.00 11.90 12.40
CA MET A 1 2.25 11.48 11.75
C MET A 1 2.41 12.29 10.47
N LYS A 2 3.60 12.83 10.18
CA LYS A 2 3.87 13.41 8.85
C LYS A 2 3.89 12.26 7.85
N SER A 3 3.07 12.33 6.81
CA SER A 3 3.04 11.33 5.73
C SER A 3 4.38 11.37 5.00
N ILE A 4 5.02 10.21 4.89
CA ILE A 4 6.37 10.06 4.33
C ILE A 4 6.31 10.33 2.82
N LEU A 5 5.18 9.99 2.17
CA LEU A 5 4.94 10.32 0.77
C LEU A 5 4.48 11.77 0.53
N LYS A 6 4.14 12.53 1.57
CA LYS A 6 3.78 13.95 1.43
C LYS A 6 4.98 14.89 1.63
N ASP A 7 6.18 14.35 1.86
CA ASP A 7 7.43 15.12 1.83
C ASP A 7 7.92 15.28 0.38
N THR A 8 7.62 16.43 -0.21
CA THR A 8 7.64 16.72 -1.65
C THR A 8 8.96 16.46 -2.36
N ASN A 9 10.11 16.53 -1.66
CA ASN A 9 11.41 16.36 -2.31
C ASN A 9 11.78 14.90 -2.64
N ASN A 10 11.29 13.93 -1.85
CA ASN A 10 11.62 12.51 -2.04
C ASN A 10 10.46 11.72 -2.64
N SER A 11 9.24 12.08 -2.29
CA SER A 11 8.07 11.36 -2.75
C SER A 11 7.83 11.52 -4.24
N GLU A 12 7.95 12.73 -4.78
CA GLU A 12 7.68 13.00 -6.19
C GLU A 12 8.64 12.21 -7.11
N LYS A 13 9.91 12.03 -6.71
CA LYS A 13 10.87 11.18 -7.44
C LYS A 13 10.56 9.68 -7.32
N LEU A 14 10.21 9.20 -6.13
CA LEU A 14 9.81 7.81 -5.91
C LEU A 14 8.56 7.49 -6.73
N LEU A 15 7.57 8.36 -6.68
CA LEU A 15 6.29 8.23 -7.34
C LEU A 15 6.40 8.26 -8.87
N ASN A 16 7.24 9.15 -9.41
CA ASN A 16 7.53 9.16 -10.85
C ASN A 16 8.26 7.91 -11.36
N MET A 17 8.81 7.06 -10.47
CA MET A 17 9.42 5.77 -10.84
C MET A 17 8.46 4.58 -10.73
N VAL A 18 7.34 4.69 -10.00
CA VAL A 18 6.38 3.57 -9.81
C VAL A 18 5.19 3.78 -10.74
N SER A 19 4.95 2.81 -11.61
CA SER A 19 4.17 3.01 -12.84
C SER A 19 2.69 3.39 -12.69
N ASP A 20 2.03 3.18 -11.54
CA ASP A 20 0.59 3.50 -11.40
C ASP A 20 0.10 3.76 -9.97
N THR A 21 0.53 2.97 -8.98
CA THR A 21 0.09 3.08 -7.57
C THR A 21 1.16 2.56 -6.62
N LEU A 22 1.40 3.29 -5.53
CA LEU A 22 2.26 2.89 -4.42
C LEU A 22 1.46 2.84 -3.13
N ILE A 23 1.54 1.72 -2.41
CA ILE A 23 0.92 1.53 -1.09
C ILE A 23 2.03 1.21 -0.09
N LEU A 24 2.12 1.98 0.99
CA LEU A 24 2.96 1.68 2.14
C LEU A 24 2.13 0.98 3.21
N MET A 25 2.59 -0.19 3.62
CA MET A 25 2.00 -0.99 4.70
C MET A 25 2.94 -1.05 5.90
N ASP A 26 2.39 -1.05 7.11
CA ASP A 26 3.15 -1.40 8.32
C ASP A 26 3.33 -2.92 8.47
N LYS A 27 4.05 -3.34 9.52
CA LYS A 27 4.32 -4.76 9.81
C LYS A 27 3.09 -5.62 10.07
N ASP A 28 1.95 -5.01 10.38
CA ASP A 28 0.70 -5.71 10.68
C ASP A 28 -0.25 -5.72 9.48
N GLY A 29 0.15 -5.06 8.38
CA GLY A 29 -0.58 -4.99 7.13
C GLY A 29 -1.49 -3.77 7.01
N VAL A 30 -1.36 -2.79 7.92
CA VAL A 30 -2.13 -1.55 7.87
C VAL A 30 -1.56 -0.61 6.82
N CYS A 31 -2.39 -0.08 5.93
CA CYS A 31 -1.98 0.95 4.99
C CYS A 31 -1.67 2.25 5.74
N VAL A 32 -0.40 2.65 5.77
CA VAL A 32 0.05 3.87 6.46
C VAL A 32 0.13 5.08 5.55
N ASP A 33 0.33 4.85 4.25
CA ASP A 33 0.41 5.92 3.25
C ASP A 33 0.17 5.33 1.86
N MET A 34 -0.27 6.16 0.92
CA MET A 34 -0.42 5.73 -0.46
C MET A 34 -0.35 6.88 -1.44
N ALA A 35 -0.05 6.55 -2.68
CA ALA A 35 -0.12 7.45 -3.79
C ALA A 35 -0.68 6.71 -5.00
N VAL A 36 -1.74 7.29 -5.56
CA VAL A 36 -2.50 6.71 -6.67
C VAL A 36 -2.42 7.71 -7.82
N HIS A 37 -1.77 7.34 -8.92
CA HIS A 37 -1.62 8.21 -10.09
C HIS A 37 -2.62 7.90 -11.21
N ASN A 38 -3.19 6.69 -11.23
CA ASN A 38 -4.16 6.29 -12.24
C ASN A 38 -5.59 6.27 -11.66
N VAL A 39 -6.47 7.11 -12.22
CA VAL A 39 -7.71 7.58 -11.59
C VAL A 39 -8.90 6.60 -11.79
N ASP A 40 -8.74 5.53 -12.57
CA ASP A 40 -9.82 4.57 -12.86
C ASP A 40 -9.94 3.39 -11.87
N LEU A 41 -9.12 3.35 -10.81
CA LEU A 41 -9.20 2.29 -9.80
C LEU A 41 -10.19 2.66 -8.67
N TRP A 42 -11.50 2.52 -8.93
CA TRP A 42 -12.59 2.81 -7.97
C TRP A 42 -12.46 2.10 -6.60
N PHE A 43 -11.67 1.02 -6.52
CA PHE A 43 -11.41 0.27 -5.30
C PHE A 43 -10.11 0.64 -4.59
N MET A 44 -9.18 1.33 -5.26
CA MET A 44 -7.88 1.74 -4.71
C MET A 44 -7.85 3.25 -4.48
N ASN A 45 -8.57 3.70 -3.45
CA ASN A 45 -8.55 5.10 -3.03
C ASN A 45 -8.25 5.24 -1.53
N GLU A 46 -7.80 6.43 -1.16
CA GLU A 46 -7.39 6.74 0.23
C GLU A 46 -8.52 6.46 1.23
N GLU A 47 -9.76 6.88 0.94
CA GLU A 47 -10.90 6.71 1.84
C GLU A 47 -11.17 5.23 2.18
N ARG A 48 -10.95 4.33 1.23
CA ARG A 48 -11.24 2.90 1.41
C ARG A 48 -10.10 2.13 2.02
N LEU A 49 -8.85 2.57 1.85
CA LEU A 49 -7.66 1.77 2.16
C LEU A 49 -6.80 2.38 3.27
N LEU A 50 -6.67 3.70 3.35
CA LEU A 50 -5.78 4.35 4.32
C LEU A 50 -6.22 4.06 5.75
N GLY A 51 -5.27 3.65 6.60
CA GLY A 51 -5.52 3.26 8.00
C GLY A 51 -6.21 1.91 8.18
N LYS A 52 -6.54 1.19 7.10
CA LYS A 52 -7.14 -0.15 7.17
C LYS A 52 -6.11 -1.24 7.03
N ASN A 53 -6.39 -2.39 7.63
CA ASN A 53 -5.59 -3.60 7.43
C ASN A 53 -5.94 -4.23 6.09
N LEU A 54 -5.00 -4.15 5.13
CA LEU A 54 -5.21 -4.62 3.77
C LEU A 54 -5.31 -6.13 3.69
N LEU A 55 -4.67 -6.85 4.61
CA LEU A 55 -4.73 -8.31 4.68
C LEU A 55 -6.17 -8.82 4.89
N ASN A 56 -7.00 -8.06 5.59
CA ASN A 56 -8.41 -8.39 5.82
C ASN A 56 -9.31 -8.09 4.60
N LEU A 57 -8.81 -7.32 3.64
CA LEU A 57 -9.53 -6.94 2.42
C LEU A 57 -9.20 -7.85 1.24
N LEU A 58 -8.10 -8.60 1.32
CA LEU A 58 -7.69 -9.54 0.27
C LEU A 58 -8.68 -10.72 0.19
N PRO A 59 -9.09 -11.13 -1.02
CA PRO A 59 -9.77 -12.41 -1.21
C PRO A 59 -8.95 -13.57 -0.65
N PRO A 60 -9.56 -14.65 -0.15
CA PRO A 60 -8.85 -15.74 0.51
C PRO A 60 -7.70 -16.35 -0.31
N VAL A 61 -7.91 -16.50 -1.63
CA VAL A 61 -6.89 -17.03 -2.55
C VAL A 61 -5.69 -16.08 -2.62
N THR A 62 -5.93 -14.79 -2.86
CA THR A 62 -4.88 -13.76 -2.91
C THR A 62 -4.15 -13.65 -1.57
N TYR A 63 -4.87 -13.73 -0.45
CA TYR A 63 -4.25 -13.71 0.88
C TYR A 63 -3.26 -14.88 1.06
N SER A 64 -3.66 -16.09 0.66
CA SER A 64 -2.83 -17.29 0.84
C SER A 64 -1.52 -17.24 0.04
N GLU A 65 -1.54 -16.60 -1.13
CA GLU A 65 -0.35 -16.42 -1.96
C GLU A 65 0.50 -15.23 -1.50
N PHE A 66 -0.13 -14.14 -1.05
CA PHE A 66 0.55 -12.90 -0.66
C PHE A 66 1.18 -12.96 0.73
N TYR A 67 0.49 -13.54 1.72
CA TYR A 67 0.90 -13.47 3.12
C TYR A 67 2.30 -14.08 3.39
N PRO A 68 2.70 -15.21 2.77
CA PRO A 68 4.04 -15.76 2.94
C PRO A 68 5.16 -14.81 2.47
N GLU A 69 4.94 -14.05 1.40
CA GLU A 69 5.89 -13.05 0.89
C GLU A 69 5.93 -11.81 1.77
N PHE A 70 4.78 -11.41 2.31
CA PHE A 70 4.65 -10.24 3.18
C PHE A 70 5.27 -10.47 4.58
N LYS A 71 5.04 -11.66 5.16
CA LYS A 71 5.67 -12.11 6.41
C LYS A 71 6.45 -13.38 6.13
N PRO A 72 7.66 -13.27 5.57
CA PRO A 72 8.50 -14.44 5.36
C PRO A 72 8.80 -15.08 6.72
N PHE A 73 8.56 -16.38 6.83
CA PHE A 73 8.97 -17.15 7.99
C PHE A 73 10.50 -17.06 8.11
N ARG A 74 10.98 -16.28 9.07
CA ARG A 74 12.38 -16.31 9.48
C ARG A 74 12.52 -17.39 10.55
N PHE A 75 13.19 -18.49 10.17
CA PHE A 75 13.70 -19.50 11.09
C PHE A 75 14.85 -18.94 11.92
#